data_AF-H0ZNX1-F1
#
_entry.id   AF-H0ZNX1-F1
#
_cell.length_a   1.000
_cell.length_b   1.000
_cell.length_c   1.000
_cell.angle_alpha   90.00
_cell.angle_beta   90.00
_cell.angle_gamma   90.00
#
_symmetry.space_group_name_H-M   'P 1'
#
loop_
_entity.id
_entity.type
_entity.pdbx_description
1 polymer ?
#
loop_
_entity_poly.entity_id
_entity_poly.type
_entity_poly.pdbx_seq_one_letter_code
_entity_poly.pdbx_strand_id
1 'polypeptide(L)'
;MQKTEEQRGEKRREEKRREEKRREEKRREEKRREEKRREEKRREEKRREEKRREEKRREEKRREEKRREEKRREEKRKRIEIKLCCLRKKSYKLTSKYIRSYTSSMSRSPGRKQENHKISRELFVLTYGALVAQLCKDYEKDEDVNACLDRMGYSIGIRLIDDFLARSAVKKCRSYSETVDMIAQVAFKMYLGVTPSVSCNSATGNEFSLILDKNPLVDFVEELPAERASLCYCNLLCGVIRGALEMVHLAAEVSFLQDRLKGDAVTEIGITFLRKPEDRKHRRNK
;
A
#
# COMPACT_ATOMS: atom_id res chain seq x y z
N MET A 1 11.43 7.66 117.14
CA MET A 1 10.73 8.29 116.00
C MET A 1 11.66 8.65 114.83
N GLN A 2 12.97 8.87 115.02
CA GLN A 2 13.88 9.28 113.93
C GLN A 2 14.18 8.19 112.87
N LYS A 3 14.32 6.91 113.25
CA LYS A 3 14.58 5.80 112.29
C LYS A 3 13.44 5.54 111.28
N THR A 4 12.20 5.90 111.62
CA THR A 4 11.01 5.64 110.79
C THR A 4 10.80 6.71 109.71
N GLU A 5 11.26 7.94 109.94
CA GLU A 5 11.25 9.02 108.94
C GLU A 5 12.36 8.86 107.90
N GLU A 6 13.55 8.41 108.31
CA GLU A 6 14.64 8.04 107.40
C GLU A 6 14.24 6.91 106.45
N GLN A 7 13.62 5.84 106.97
CA GLN A 7 13.11 4.73 106.15
C GLN A 7 11.97 5.14 105.21
N ARG A 8 11.11 6.10 105.60
CA ARG A 8 10.08 6.68 104.70
C ARG A 8 10.69 7.56 103.62
N GLY A 9 11.73 8.32 103.96
CA GLY A 9 12.50 9.15 103.05
C GLY A 9 13.25 8.32 101.99
N GLU A 10 13.90 7.23 102.40
CA GLU A 10 14.55 6.29 101.50
C GLU A 10 13.56 5.60 100.57
N LYS A 11 12.42 5.07 101.09
CA LYS A 11 11.38 4.47 100.23
C LYS A 11 10.85 5.45 99.18
N ARG A 12 10.58 6.71 99.54
CA ARG A 12 10.14 7.74 98.58
C ARG A 12 11.23 8.08 97.54
N ARG A 13 12.50 8.08 97.92
CA ARG A 13 13.62 8.30 97.00
C ARG A 13 13.81 7.12 96.05
N GLU A 14 13.65 5.90 96.55
CA GLU A 14 13.73 4.68 95.75
C GLU A 14 12.55 4.55 94.77
N GLU A 15 11.34 4.89 95.21
CA GLU A 15 10.13 4.92 94.37
C GLU A 15 10.24 5.97 93.27
N LYS A 16 10.70 7.19 93.57
CA LYS A 16 11.02 8.21 92.55
C LYS A 16 12.06 7.72 91.55
N ARG A 17 13.14 7.06 92.00
CA ARG A 17 14.15 6.46 91.11
C ARG A 17 13.58 5.36 90.22
N ARG A 18 12.66 4.52 90.74
CA ARG A 18 11.99 3.47 89.96
C ARG A 18 11.01 4.06 88.94
N GLU A 19 10.28 5.10 89.31
CA GLU A 19 9.36 5.80 88.41
C GLU A 19 10.11 6.55 87.30
N GLU A 20 11.21 7.20 87.63
CA GLU A 20 12.10 7.87 86.67
C GLU A 20 12.72 6.86 85.68
N LYS A 21 13.20 5.70 86.19
CA LYS A 21 13.65 4.59 85.33
C LYS A 21 12.57 4.08 84.39
N ARG A 22 11.33 3.89 84.87
CA ARG A 22 10.19 3.47 84.03
C ARG A 22 9.82 4.50 82.97
N ARG A 23 9.88 5.80 83.30
CA ARG A 23 9.63 6.89 82.34
C ARG A 23 10.74 6.96 81.29
N GLU A 24 11.99 6.78 81.70
CA GLU A 24 13.12 6.75 80.79
C GLU A 24 13.07 5.54 79.84
N GLU A 25 12.70 4.37 80.36
CA GLU A 25 12.52 3.14 79.58
C GLU A 25 11.39 3.28 78.56
N LYS A 26 10.22 3.84 78.95
CA LYS A 26 9.12 4.16 78.02
C LYS A 26 9.57 5.12 76.91
N ARG A 27 10.32 6.18 77.25
CA ARG A 27 10.86 7.12 76.25
C ARG A 27 11.85 6.45 75.29
N ARG A 28 12.68 5.53 75.78
CA ARG A 28 13.61 4.76 74.94
C ARG A 28 12.86 3.79 74.02
N GLU A 29 11.81 3.14 74.50
CA GLU A 29 10.99 2.24 73.71
C GLU A 29 10.20 2.99 72.62
N GLU A 30 9.63 4.14 72.94
CA GLU A 30 8.93 5.01 71.99
C GLU A 30 9.87 5.51 70.89
N LYS A 31 11.07 5.97 71.25
CA LYS A 31 12.12 6.33 70.28
C LYS A 31 12.47 5.17 69.35
N ARG A 32 12.63 3.95 69.87
CA ARG A 32 12.90 2.74 69.06
C ARG A 32 11.76 2.41 68.10
N ARG A 33 10.50 2.56 68.54
CA ARG A 33 9.32 2.31 67.68
C ARG A 33 9.21 3.36 66.58
N GLU A 34 9.48 4.62 66.89
CA GLU A 34 9.47 5.70 65.91
C GLU A 34 10.58 5.53 64.86
N GLU A 35 11.78 5.13 65.30
CA GLU A 35 12.91 4.84 64.42
C GLU A 35 12.61 3.68 63.47
N LYS A 36 12.03 2.58 63.98
CA LYS A 36 11.55 1.45 63.15
C LYS A 36 10.53 1.89 62.10
N ARG A 37 9.53 2.72 62.47
CA ARG A 37 8.52 3.24 61.52
C ARG A 37 9.14 4.14 60.45
N ARG A 38 10.13 4.97 60.80
CA ARG A 38 10.85 5.81 59.84
C ARG A 38 11.69 4.97 58.88
N GLU A 39 12.34 3.93 59.39
CA GLU A 39 13.12 3.01 58.55
C GLU A 39 12.24 2.22 57.58
N GLU A 40 11.08 1.74 58.04
CA GLU A 40 10.11 1.03 57.20
C GLU A 40 9.55 1.91 56.09
N LYS A 41 9.17 3.17 56.41
CA LYS A 41 8.75 4.16 55.40
C LYS A 41 9.83 4.40 54.34
N ARG A 42 11.10 4.55 54.76
CA ARG A 42 12.23 4.72 53.82
C ARG A 42 12.42 3.51 52.91
N ARG A 43 12.25 2.29 53.44
CA ARG A 43 12.36 1.05 52.65
C ARG A 43 11.22 0.94 51.63
N GLU A 44 10.01 1.30 52.03
CA GLU A 44 8.84 1.27 51.14
C GLU A 44 8.97 2.31 50.02
N GLU A 45 9.42 3.52 50.35
CA GLU A 45 9.68 4.58 49.37
C GLU A 45 10.74 4.16 48.34
N LYS A 46 11.85 3.57 48.80
CA LYS A 46 12.88 2.99 47.90
C LYS A 46 12.29 1.94 46.96
N ARG A 47 11.46 1.02 47.46
CA ARG A 47 10.81 -0.03 46.62
C ARG A 47 9.87 0.57 45.58
N ARG A 48 9.10 1.60 45.94
CA ARG A 48 8.18 2.29 45.01
C ARG A 48 8.96 3.04 43.93
N GLU A 49 10.06 3.69 44.30
CA GLU A 49 10.93 4.38 43.36
C GLU A 49 11.60 3.41 42.38
N GLU A 50 12.07 2.27 42.87
CA GLU A 50 12.67 1.22 42.06
C GLU A 50 11.66 0.63 41.04
N LYS A 51 10.43 0.33 41.48
CA LYS A 51 9.34 -0.10 40.58
C LYS A 51 9.05 0.92 39.48
N ARG A 52 8.95 2.21 39.83
CA ARG A 52 8.73 3.29 38.84
C ARG A 52 9.88 3.40 37.84
N ARG A 53 11.12 3.23 38.29
CA ARG A 53 12.31 3.24 37.40
C ARG A 53 12.30 2.05 36.45
N GLU A 54 11.93 0.86 36.94
CA GLU A 54 11.83 -0.34 36.11
C GLU A 54 10.73 -0.22 35.05
N GLU A 55 9.56 0.30 35.43
CA GLU A 55 8.44 0.53 34.51
C GLU A 55 8.82 1.53 33.41
N LYS A 56 9.45 2.66 33.76
CA LYS A 56 9.98 3.62 32.77
C LYS A 56 10.96 2.96 31.80
N ARG A 57 11.88 2.12 32.29
CA ARG A 57 12.83 1.38 31.44
C ARG A 57 12.14 0.41 30.48
N ARG A 58 11.08 -0.28 30.93
CA ARG A 58 10.31 -1.21 30.09
C ARG A 58 9.53 -0.46 29.01
N GLU A 59 8.91 0.67 29.36
CA GLU A 59 8.20 1.50 28.40
C GLU A 59 9.14 2.09 27.35
N GLU A 60 10.32 2.56 27.77
CA GLU A 60 11.35 3.07 26.88
C GLU A 60 11.85 2.00 25.90
N LYS A 61 12.12 0.78 26.38
CA LYS A 61 12.46 -0.37 25.52
C LYS A 61 11.37 -0.66 24.48
N ARG A 62 10.09 -0.68 24.87
CA ARG A 62 8.96 -0.90 23.95
C ARG A 62 8.86 0.21 22.90
N ARG A 63 9.07 1.47 23.29
CA ARG A 63 9.06 2.62 22.37
C ARG A 63 10.22 2.55 21.37
N GLU A 64 11.41 2.18 21.85
CA GLU A 64 12.58 2.02 20.99
C GLU A 64 12.41 0.88 19.99
N GLU A 65 11.84 -0.25 20.42
CA GLU A 65 11.54 -1.38 19.55
C GLU A 65 10.53 -1.02 18.45
N LYS A 66 9.43 -0.34 18.81
CA LYS A 66 8.47 0.21 17.81
C LYS A 66 9.15 1.13 16.80
N ARG A 67 10.00 2.06 17.26
CA ARG A 67 10.76 2.96 16.36
C ARG A 67 11.72 2.19 15.44
N ARG A 68 12.37 1.13 15.93
CA ARG A 68 13.26 0.29 15.12
C ARG A 68 12.48 -0.48 14.06
N GLU A 69 11.31 -1.02 14.40
CA GLU A 69 10.47 -1.73 13.45
C GLU A 69 9.93 -0.80 12.36
N GLU A 70 9.48 0.39 12.75
CA GLU A 70 9.04 1.44 11.82
C GLU A 70 10.15 1.86 10.86
N LYS A 71 11.38 2.10 11.37
CA LYS A 71 12.56 2.35 10.53
C LYS A 71 12.83 1.22 9.54
N ARG A 72 12.72 -0.05 9.96
CA ARG A 72 12.90 -1.20 9.04
C ARG A 72 11.83 -1.25 7.96
N ARG A 73 10.57 -0.93 8.29
CA ARG A 73 9.46 -0.85 7.32
C ARG A 73 9.67 0.29 6.33
N GLU A 74 10.11 1.46 6.82
CA GLU A 74 10.45 2.61 6.00
C GLU A 74 11.65 2.33 5.09
N GLU A 75 12.70 1.68 5.60
CA GLU A 75 13.83 1.22 4.78
C GLU A 75 13.40 0.22 3.71
N LYS A 76 12.53 -0.74 4.03
CA LYS A 76 11.97 -1.66 3.03
C LYS A 76 11.18 -0.89 1.96
N ARG A 77 10.32 0.05 2.35
CA ARG A 77 9.59 0.93 1.42
C ARG A 77 10.53 1.74 0.53
N LYS A 78 11.54 2.39 1.11
CA LYS A 78 12.58 3.13 0.37
C LYS A 78 13.37 2.21 -0.56
N ARG A 79 13.67 0.96 -0.16
CA ARG A 79 14.36 -0.02 -1.03
C ARG A 79 13.50 -0.40 -2.24
N ILE A 80 12.20 -0.60 -2.03
CA ILE A 80 11.23 -0.87 -3.10
C ILE A 80 11.09 0.34 -4.01
N GLU A 81 10.98 1.54 -3.43
CA GLU A 81 10.88 2.81 -4.15
C GLU A 81 12.14 3.12 -4.95
N ILE A 82 13.34 2.91 -4.40
CA ILE A 82 14.62 3.05 -5.11
C ILE A 82 14.73 2.01 -6.23
N LYS A 83 14.35 0.75 -5.99
CA LYS A 83 14.32 -0.28 -7.06
C LYS A 83 13.35 0.12 -8.18
N LEU A 84 12.15 0.57 -7.84
CA LEU A 84 11.18 1.12 -8.77
C LEU A 84 11.75 2.34 -9.50
N CYS A 85 12.44 3.25 -8.82
CA CYS A 85 13.02 4.46 -9.39
C CYS A 85 14.22 4.16 -10.32
N CYS A 86 15.02 3.14 -10.01
CA CYS A 86 16.08 2.64 -10.90
C CYS A 86 15.49 1.96 -12.16
N LEU A 87 14.41 1.19 -12.03
CA LEU A 87 13.66 0.63 -13.16
C LEU A 87 13.01 1.74 -13.99
N ARG A 88 12.43 2.73 -13.32
CA ARG A 88 11.87 3.96 -13.88
C ARG A 88 12.95 4.65 -14.72
N LYS A 89 14.07 5.10 -14.14
CA LYS A 89 15.16 5.80 -14.86
C LYS A 89 15.78 4.99 -16.01
N LYS A 90 15.84 3.65 -15.94
CA LYS A 90 16.23 2.80 -17.08
C LYS A 90 15.17 2.82 -18.19
N SER A 91 13.89 2.78 -17.84
CA SER A 91 12.77 2.83 -18.79
C SER A 91 12.65 4.19 -19.51
N TYR A 92 12.74 5.35 -18.81
CA TYR A 92 12.63 6.68 -19.49
C TYR A 92 13.84 7.02 -20.36
N LYS A 93 15.05 6.52 -20.04
CA LYS A 93 16.23 6.69 -20.90
C LYS A 93 16.20 5.79 -22.13
N LEU A 94 15.62 4.59 -22.04
CA LEU A 94 15.36 3.76 -23.21
C LEU A 94 14.24 4.37 -24.07
N THR A 95 13.09 4.75 -23.50
CA THR A 95 11.99 5.34 -24.28
C THR A 95 12.37 6.68 -24.90
N SER A 96 13.14 7.55 -24.23
CA SER A 96 13.57 8.82 -24.83
C SER A 96 14.59 8.66 -25.98
N LYS A 97 15.53 7.69 -25.89
CA LYS A 97 16.44 7.37 -27.01
C LYS A 97 15.72 6.61 -28.14
N TYR A 98 14.78 5.74 -27.80
CA TYR A 98 13.98 4.98 -28.77
C TYR A 98 13.02 5.90 -29.53
N ILE A 99 12.28 6.79 -28.86
CA ILE A 99 11.38 7.78 -29.50
C ILE A 99 12.15 8.74 -30.43
N ARG A 100 13.37 9.15 -30.07
CA ARG A 100 14.24 10.01 -30.91
C ARG A 100 14.88 9.27 -32.09
N SER A 101 15.08 7.95 -31.96
CA SER A 101 15.51 7.06 -33.05
C SER A 101 14.33 6.67 -33.98
N TYR A 102 13.12 6.58 -33.44
CA TYR A 102 11.91 6.14 -34.14
C TYR A 102 11.31 7.21 -35.06
N THR A 103 11.45 8.49 -34.70
CA THR A 103 11.14 9.60 -35.63
C THR A 103 12.09 9.68 -36.81
N SER A 104 13.30 9.11 -36.71
CA SER A 104 14.28 9.04 -37.82
C SER A 104 14.18 7.77 -38.67
N SER A 105 13.46 6.74 -38.23
CA SER A 105 13.44 5.40 -38.88
C SER A 105 12.13 5.03 -39.57
N MET A 106 11.19 5.98 -39.71
CA MET A 106 9.95 5.83 -40.50
C MET A 106 10.14 5.63 -42.02
N SER A 107 11.32 5.20 -42.45
CA SER A 107 11.70 4.94 -43.84
C SER A 107 12.15 3.48 -44.09
N ARG A 108 11.62 2.48 -43.36
CA ARG A 108 11.84 1.07 -43.70
C ARG A 108 10.58 0.21 -43.68
N SER A 109 10.40 -0.50 -44.80
CA SER A 109 9.25 -1.30 -45.23
C SER A 109 8.91 -2.50 -44.32
N PRO A 110 7.65 -2.98 -44.31
CA PRO A 110 7.25 -4.12 -43.51
C PRO A 110 7.53 -5.44 -44.25
N GLY A 111 8.22 -6.38 -43.61
CA GLY A 111 8.53 -7.65 -44.25
C GLY A 111 9.19 -8.67 -43.34
N ARG A 112 8.45 -9.23 -42.38
CA ARG A 112 8.66 -10.60 -41.87
C ARG A 112 7.44 -11.06 -41.07
N LYS A 113 6.78 -12.12 -41.54
CA LYS A 113 5.76 -12.85 -40.76
C LYS A 113 6.48 -13.56 -39.63
N GLN A 114 6.28 -13.09 -38.41
CA GLN A 114 6.76 -13.76 -37.20
C GLN A 114 5.65 -14.71 -36.74
N GLU A 115 5.87 -16.02 -36.92
CA GLU A 115 4.94 -17.03 -36.40
C GLU A 115 4.90 -16.97 -34.88
N ASN A 116 3.70 -16.78 -34.32
CA ASN A 116 3.52 -16.75 -32.88
C ASN A 116 3.52 -18.16 -32.31
N HIS A 117 4.36 -18.39 -31.30
CA HIS A 117 4.07 -19.42 -30.30
C HIS A 117 2.79 -19.02 -29.56
N LYS A 118 1.68 -19.68 -29.89
CA LYS A 118 0.44 -19.59 -29.12
C LYS A 118 0.67 -20.32 -27.81
N ILE A 119 0.94 -19.56 -26.75
CA ILE A 119 0.89 -20.07 -25.38
C ILE A 119 -0.57 -20.44 -25.08
N SER A 120 -0.79 -21.53 -24.34
CA SER A 120 -2.15 -21.92 -23.95
C SER A 120 -2.83 -20.78 -23.19
N ARG A 121 -4.07 -20.46 -23.58
CA ARG A 121 -4.89 -19.43 -22.94
C ARG A 121 -5.08 -19.72 -21.45
N GLU A 122 -5.26 -20.99 -21.11
CA GLU A 122 -5.43 -21.46 -19.74
C GLU A 122 -4.22 -21.13 -18.87
N LEU A 123 -3.01 -21.31 -19.39
CA LEU A 123 -1.79 -20.97 -18.66
C LEU A 123 -1.74 -19.47 -18.32
N PHE A 124 -2.15 -18.61 -19.25
CA PHE A 124 -2.21 -17.17 -19.01
C PHE A 124 -3.23 -16.82 -17.93
N VAL A 125 -4.44 -17.41 -17.99
CA VAL A 125 -5.51 -17.16 -17.01
C VAL A 125 -5.10 -17.61 -15.62
N LEU A 126 -4.50 -18.82 -15.49
CA LEU A 126 -4.01 -19.34 -14.21
C LEU A 126 -2.86 -18.49 -13.65
N THR A 127 -1.95 -18.03 -14.52
CA THR A 127 -0.85 -17.15 -14.12
C THR A 127 -1.38 -15.80 -13.63
N TYR A 128 -2.40 -15.26 -14.29
CA TYR A 128 -3.06 -14.03 -13.86
C TYR A 128 -3.78 -14.22 -12.51
N GLY A 129 -4.51 -15.30 -12.33
CA GLY A 129 -5.15 -15.64 -11.06
C GLY A 129 -4.14 -15.76 -9.91
N ALA A 130 -3.00 -16.42 -10.14
CA ALA A 130 -1.92 -16.50 -9.16
C ALA A 130 -1.32 -15.12 -8.81
N LEU A 131 -1.16 -14.25 -9.81
CA LEU A 131 -0.69 -12.87 -9.60
C LEU A 131 -1.67 -12.09 -8.72
N VAL A 132 -2.97 -12.11 -9.04
CA VAL A 132 -3.99 -11.40 -8.26
C VAL A 132 -4.08 -11.97 -6.85
N ALA A 133 -4.06 -13.29 -6.69
CA ALA A 133 -4.05 -13.94 -5.38
C ALA A 133 -2.83 -13.53 -4.53
N GLN A 134 -1.65 -13.39 -5.14
CA GLN A 134 -0.46 -12.91 -4.48
C GLN A 134 -0.60 -11.44 -4.05
N LEU A 135 -1.12 -10.58 -4.92
CA LEU A 135 -1.37 -9.17 -4.58
C LEU A 135 -2.39 -9.03 -3.44
N CYS A 136 -3.44 -9.84 -3.43
CA CYS A 136 -4.40 -9.86 -2.33
C CYS A 136 -3.74 -10.28 -0.99
N LYS A 137 -2.72 -11.13 -0.99
CA LYS A 137 -1.98 -11.47 0.24
C LYS A 137 -1.03 -10.36 0.68
N ASP A 138 -0.45 -9.64 -0.27
CA ASP A 138 0.55 -8.61 0.01
C ASP A 138 -0.08 -7.26 0.41
N TYR A 139 -1.35 -7.03 0.07
CA TYR A 139 -2.10 -5.80 0.34
C TYR A 139 -3.41 -6.06 1.09
N GLU A 140 -3.59 -5.33 2.20
CA GLU A 140 -4.82 -5.37 3.01
C GLU A 140 -5.99 -4.59 2.37
N LYS A 141 -5.68 -3.57 1.55
CA LYS A 141 -6.68 -2.70 0.90
C LYS A 141 -6.82 -3.04 -0.58
N ASP A 142 -8.06 -3.12 -1.05
CA ASP A 142 -8.36 -3.41 -2.44
C ASP A 142 -8.00 -2.25 -3.38
N GLU A 143 -8.03 -1.00 -2.89
CA GLU A 143 -7.61 0.16 -3.68
C GLU A 143 -6.12 0.07 -4.06
N ASP A 144 -5.29 -0.43 -3.15
CA ASP A 144 -3.85 -0.61 -3.39
C ASP A 144 -3.61 -1.74 -4.41
N VAL A 145 -4.39 -2.81 -4.36
CA VAL A 145 -4.35 -3.89 -5.36
C VAL A 145 -4.76 -3.37 -6.73
N ASN A 146 -5.87 -2.62 -6.81
CA ASN A 146 -6.37 -2.02 -8.04
C ASN A 146 -5.33 -1.08 -8.66
N ALA A 147 -4.71 -0.21 -7.86
CA ALA A 147 -3.65 0.69 -8.30
C ALA A 147 -2.37 -0.04 -8.75
N CYS A 148 -2.05 -1.18 -8.12
CA CYS A 148 -0.93 -2.03 -8.51
C CYS A 148 -1.20 -2.68 -9.88
N LEU A 149 -2.38 -3.28 -10.05
CA LEU A 149 -2.82 -3.90 -11.30
C LEU A 149 -2.83 -2.89 -12.46
N ASP A 150 -3.39 -1.70 -12.27
CA ASP A 150 -3.37 -0.65 -13.31
C ASP A 150 -1.94 -0.25 -13.69
N ARG A 151 -1.04 -0.09 -12.71
CA ARG A 151 0.37 0.27 -12.97
C ARG A 151 1.13 -0.81 -13.73
N MET A 152 0.88 -2.07 -13.40
CA MET A 152 1.43 -3.22 -14.12
C MET A 152 0.90 -3.25 -15.55
N GLY A 153 -0.41 -3.07 -15.73
CA GLY A 153 -1.07 -3.01 -17.02
C GLY A 153 -0.52 -1.90 -17.89
N TYR A 154 -0.36 -0.70 -17.33
CA TYR A 154 0.21 0.47 -18.02
C TYR A 154 1.61 0.21 -18.56
N SER A 155 2.46 -0.41 -17.76
CA SER A 155 3.83 -0.77 -18.16
C SER A 155 3.84 -1.81 -19.28
N ILE A 156 2.88 -2.73 -19.28
CA ILE A 156 2.68 -3.72 -20.34
C ILE A 156 2.17 -3.02 -21.62
N GLY A 157 1.16 -2.16 -21.50
CA GLY A 157 0.55 -1.41 -22.61
C GLY A 157 1.54 -0.58 -23.41
N ILE A 158 2.44 0.14 -22.73
CA ILE A 158 3.51 0.92 -23.38
C ILE A 158 4.40 0.06 -24.28
N ARG A 159 4.65 -1.20 -23.91
CA ARG A 159 5.50 -2.12 -24.68
C ARG A 159 4.70 -2.88 -25.74
N LEU A 160 3.44 -3.15 -25.44
CA LEU A 160 2.54 -3.94 -26.28
C LEU A 160 2.13 -3.20 -27.55
N ILE A 161 2.03 -1.87 -27.48
CA ILE A 161 1.62 -1.04 -28.63
C ILE A 161 2.59 -1.15 -29.81
N ASP A 162 3.89 -1.30 -29.58
CA ASP A 162 4.88 -1.46 -30.65
C ASP A 162 4.67 -2.79 -31.40
N ASP A 163 4.41 -3.88 -30.67
CA ASP A 163 4.09 -5.18 -31.26
C ASP A 163 2.75 -5.12 -32.01
N PHE A 164 1.76 -4.43 -31.45
CA PHE A 164 0.46 -4.24 -32.10
C PHE A 164 0.61 -3.49 -33.42
N LEU A 165 1.30 -2.35 -33.45
CA LEU A 165 1.46 -1.54 -34.66
C LEU A 165 2.31 -2.24 -35.73
N ALA A 166 3.33 -3.01 -35.31
CA ALA A 166 4.14 -3.80 -36.23
C ALA A 166 3.33 -4.90 -36.94
N ARG A 167 2.33 -5.47 -36.27
CA ARG A 167 1.54 -6.60 -36.79
C ARG A 167 0.23 -6.21 -37.44
N SER A 168 -0.41 -5.15 -36.97
CA SER A 168 -1.78 -4.83 -37.32
C SER A 168 -1.93 -4.11 -38.67
N ALA A 169 -0.83 -3.69 -39.31
CA ALA A 169 -0.85 -2.89 -40.55
C ALA A 169 -1.80 -1.68 -40.49
N VAL A 170 -2.11 -1.21 -39.28
CA VAL A 170 -3.09 -0.16 -39.02
C VAL A 170 -2.50 1.18 -39.42
N LYS A 171 -3.26 1.94 -40.22
CA LYS A 171 -2.94 3.33 -40.54
C LYS A 171 -3.27 4.21 -39.33
N LYS A 172 -2.68 5.42 -39.24
CA LYS A 172 -3.01 6.38 -38.18
C LYS A 172 -4.53 6.63 -38.17
N CYS A 173 -5.18 6.29 -37.04
CA CYS A 173 -6.60 6.48 -36.84
C CYS A 173 -6.94 7.97 -36.87
N ARG A 174 -8.07 8.33 -37.49
CA ARG A 174 -8.49 9.74 -37.68
C ARG A 174 -9.50 10.20 -36.64
N SER A 175 -10.23 9.27 -36.04
CA SER A 175 -11.25 9.53 -35.03
C SER A 175 -11.09 8.63 -33.80
N TYR A 176 -11.66 9.06 -32.68
CA TYR A 176 -11.68 8.26 -31.45
C TYR A 176 -12.48 6.96 -31.65
N SER A 177 -13.60 7.01 -32.37
CA SER A 177 -14.40 5.82 -32.70
C SER A 177 -13.56 4.77 -33.44
N GLU A 178 -12.84 5.16 -34.49
CA GLU A 178 -11.98 4.23 -35.24
C GLU A 178 -10.88 3.61 -34.35
N THR A 179 -10.36 4.39 -33.40
CA THR A 179 -9.36 3.90 -32.44
C THR A 179 -9.95 2.85 -31.52
N VAL A 180 -11.16 3.07 -30.99
CA VAL A 180 -11.85 2.12 -30.11
C VAL A 180 -12.26 0.86 -30.88
N ASP A 181 -12.71 1.00 -32.12
CA ASP A 181 -13.03 -0.12 -33.00
C ASP A 181 -11.79 -0.99 -33.29
N MET A 182 -10.61 -0.38 -33.51
CA MET A 182 -9.35 -1.11 -33.67
C MET A 182 -8.97 -1.87 -32.41
N ILE A 183 -9.18 -1.28 -31.23
CA ILE A 183 -8.94 -1.95 -29.94
C ILE A 183 -9.87 -3.17 -29.83
N ALA A 184 -11.17 -3.00 -30.04
CA ALA A 184 -12.16 -4.06 -29.90
C ALA A 184 -11.99 -5.18 -30.95
N GLN A 185 -11.88 -4.83 -32.22
CA GLN A 185 -11.94 -5.81 -33.32
C GLN A 185 -10.58 -6.45 -33.63
N VAL A 186 -9.48 -5.72 -33.42
CA VAL A 186 -8.14 -6.19 -33.78
C VAL A 186 -7.34 -6.55 -32.54
N ALA A 187 -7.22 -5.66 -31.56
CA ALA A 187 -6.33 -5.89 -30.41
C ALA A 187 -6.86 -6.99 -29.48
N PHE A 188 -8.12 -6.89 -29.03
CA PHE A 188 -8.71 -7.91 -28.16
C PHE A 188 -8.75 -9.29 -28.84
N LYS A 189 -9.02 -9.33 -30.15
CA LYS A 189 -9.00 -10.56 -30.94
C LYS A 189 -7.59 -11.16 -31.05
N MET A 190 -6.57 -10.32 -31.24
CA MET A 190 -5.19 -10.74 -31.39
C MET A 190 -4.59 -11.28 -30.08
N TYR A 191 -4.85 -10.60 -28.95
CA TYR A 191 -4.20 -10.91 -27.67
C TYR A 191 -5.03 -11.80 -26.76
N LEU A 192 -6.34 -11.59 -26.69
CA LEU A 192 -7.23 -12.33 -25.78
C LEU A 192 -8.14 -13.31 -26.51
N GLY A 193 -8.24 -13.23 -27.85
CA GLY A 193 -9.12 -14.10 -28.64
C GLY A 193 -10.61 -13.80 -28.45
N VAL A 194 -10.95 -12.59 -28.02
CA VAL A 194 -12.34 -12.12 -27.86
C VAL A 194 -12.57 -10.84 -28.64
N THR A 195 -13.82 -10.56 -28.97
CA THR A 195 -14.22 -9.34 -29.69
C THR A 195 -15.31 -8.65 -28.89
N PRO A 196 -14.98 -7.67 -28.04
CA PRO A 196 -15.99 -6.86 -27.36
C PRO A 196 -16.82 -6.06 -28.36
N SER A 197 -18.06 -5.77 -27.97
CA SER A 197 -18.88 -4.79 -28.68
C SER A 197 -18.57 -3.38 -28.18
N VAL A 198 -18.62 -2.40 -29.09
CA VAL A 198 -18.34 -1.00 -28.79
C VAL A 198 -19.68 -0.25 -28.73
N SER A 199 -19.91 0.46 -27.62
CA SER A 199 -21.03 1.40 -27.49
C SER A 199 -20.49 2.82 -27.31
N CYS A 200 -21.20 3.83 -27.80
CA CYS A 200 -20.86 5.24 -27.61
C CYS A 200 -21.95 5.89 -26.75
N ASN A 201 -21.61 6.26 -25.52
CA ASN A 201 -22.58 6.83 -24.56
C ASN A 201 -22.66 8.37 -24.59
N SER A 202 -21.76 9.05 -25.30
CA SER A 202 -21.70 10.52 -25.30
C SER A 202 -22.12 11.16 -26.61
N ALA A 203 -22.99 12.16 -26.53
CA ALA A 203 -23.32 13.07 -27.64
C ALA A 203 -22.09 13.85 -28.16
N THR A 204 -21.01 13.93 -27.37
CA THR A 204 -19.76 14.63 -27.73
C THR A 204 -18.73 13.73 -28.41
N GLY A 205 -18.98 12.41 -28.49
CA GLY A 205 -18.10 11.44 -29.16
C GLY A 205 -16.75 11.19 -28.49
N ASN A 206 -16.62 11.47 -27.19
CA ASN A 206 -15.37 11.29 -26.43
C ASN A 206 -15.41 10.16 -25.40
N GLU A 207 -16.58 9.57 -25.15
CA GLU A 207 -16.76 8.49 -24.18
C GLU A 207 -17.32 7.25 -24.89
N PHE A 208 -16.62 6.15 -24.70
CA PHE A 208 -16.93 4.87 -25.34
C PHE A 208 -16.91 3.77 -24.29
N SER A 209 -17.74 2.76 -24.48
CA SER A 209 -17.82 1.58 -23.62
C SER A 209 -17.48 0.34 -24.44
N LEU A 210 -16.61 -0.50 -23.90
CA LEU A 210 -16.31 -1.83 -24.41
C LEU A 210 -17.06 -2.86 -23.58
N ILE A 211 -17.98 -3.58 -24.20
CA ILE A 211 -18.81 -4.60 -23.55
C ILE A 211 -18.25 -5.97 -23.90
N LEU A 212 -17.89 -6.73 -22.87
CA LEU A 212 -17.37 -8.09 -22.96
C LEU A 212 -18.43 -9.09 -22.46
N ASP A 213 -19.02 -9.85 -23.38
CA ASP A 213 -19.99 -10.91 -23.03
C ASP A 213 -19.30 -12.13 -22.38
N LYS A 214 -18.10 -12.45 -22.88
CA LYS A 214 -17.27 -13.57 -22.40
C LYS A 214 -15.86 -13.05 -22.12
N ASN A 215 -15.53 -12.91 -20.85
CA ASN A 215 -14.20 -12.52 -20.41
C ASN A 215 -13.37 -13.78 -20.10
N PRO A 216 -12.32 -14.08 -20.87
CA PRO A 216 -11.57 -15.32 -20.69
C PRO A 216 -10.70 -15.32 -19.43
N LEU A 217 -10.46 -14.16 -18.82
CA LEU A 217 -9.68 -14.05 -17.59
C LEU A 217 -10.42 -14.56 -16.37
N VAL A 218 -11.75 -14.70 -16.46
CA VAL A 218 -12.62 -15.10 -15.35
C VAL A 218 -13.17 -16.50 -15.51
N ASP A 219 -12.76 -17.25 -16.54
CA ASP A 219 -13.26 -18.62 -16.81
C ASP A 219 -13.06 -19.59 -15.62
N PHE A 220 -12.09 -19.33 -14.74
CA PHE A 220 -11.82 -20.13 -13.52
C PHE A 220 -12.06 -19.36 -12.21
N VAL A 221 -12.71 -18.20 -12.28
CA VAL A 221 -12.99 -17.35 -11.13
C VAL A 221 -14.50 -17.20 -11.03
N GLU A 222 -15.14 -18.08 -10.25
CA GLU A 222 -16.60 -18.09 -10.13
C GLU A 222 -17.10 -16.97 -9.20
N GLU A 223 -16.40 -16.67 -8.09
CA GLU A 223 -16.79 -15.61 -7.16
C GLU A 223 -15.57 -14.92 -6.49
N LEU A 224 -15.70 -13.61 -6.30
CA LEU A 224 -14.79 -12.85 -5.44
C LEU A 224 -15.18 -13.09 -3.96
N PRO A 225 -14.22 -13.29 -3.04
CA PRO A 225 -14.52 -13.36 -1.62
C PRO A 225 -15.33 -12.13 -1.16
N ALA A 226 -16.39 -12.34 -0.39
CA ALA A 226 -17.30 -11.27 0.07
C ALA A 226 -16.59 -10.13 0.82
N GLU A 227 -15.40 -10.39 1.35
CA GLU A 227 -14.54 -9.40 2.01
C GLU A 227 -13.93 -8.36 1.04
N ARG A 228 -13.97 -8.58 -0.28
CA ARG A 228 -13.26 -7.79 -1.29
C ARG A 228 -14.14 -7.27 -2.43
N ALA A 229 -15.25 -6.62 -2.08
CA ALA A 229 -16.23 -6.12 -3.05
C ALA A 229 -15.71 -4.96 -3.94
N SER A 230 -14.70 -4.20 -3.49
CA SER A 230 -14.13 -3.08 -4.26
C SER A 230 -13.01 -3.50 -5.21
N LEU A 231 -12.54 -4.75 -5.15
CA LEU A 231 -11.52 -5.26 -6.06
C LEU A 231 -12.03 -5.32 -7.50
N CYS A 232 -11.28 -4.76 -8.44
CA CYS A 232 -11.53 -4.87 -9.87
C CYS A 232 -10.58 -5.94 -10.42
N TYR A 233 -11.06 -7.19 -10.53
CA TYR A 233 -10.21 -8.32 -10.87
C TYR A 233 -9.49 -8.12 -12.21
N CYS A 234 -10.12 -7.48 -13.20
CA CYS A 234 -9.54 -7.23 -14.52
C CYS A 234 -8.90 -5.84 -14.69
N ASN A 235 -8.56 -5.13 -13.60
CA ASN A 235 -8.01 -3.76 -13.68
C ASN A 235 -6.68 -3.64 -14.45
N LEU A 236 -5.98 -4.77 -14.64
CA LEU A 236 -4.82 -4.84 -15.52
C LEU A 236 -5.17 -4.37 -16.96
N LEU A 237 -6.35 -4.75 -17.48
CA LEU A 237 -6.77 -4.40 -18.84
C LEU A 237 -6.95 -2.89 -19.01
N CYS A 238 -7.50 -2.19 -18.01
CA CYS A 238 -7.61 -0.73 -18.01
C CYS A 238 -6.23 -0.08 -18.14
N GLY A 239 -5.27 -0.54 -17.34
CA GLY A 239 -3.90 -0.07 -17.41
C GLY A 239 -3.27 -0.30 -18.78
N VAL A 240 -3.45 -1.49 -19.37
CA VAL A 240 -2.92 -1.83 -20.70
C VAL A 240 -3.45 -0.88 -21.77
N ILE A 241 -4.77 -0.66 -21.81
CA ILE A 241 -5.40 0.24 -22.79
C ILE A 241 -4.88 1.66 -22.58
N ARG A 242 -4.82 2.14 -21.34
CA ARG A 242 -4.32 3.47 -20.99
C ARG A 242 -2.87 3.67 -21.44
N GLY A 243 -1.99 2.71 -21.16
CA GLY A 243 -0.58 2.78 -21.53
C GLY A 243 -0.35 2.71 -23.04
N ALA A 244 -1.15 1.92 -23.75
CA ALA A 244 -1.10 1.84 -25.20
C ALA A 244 -1.59 3.14 -25.88
N LEU A 245 -2.68 3.72 -25.38
CA LEU A 245 -3.25 4.97 -25.90
C LEU A 245 -2.31 6.17 -25.68
N GLU A 246 -1.61 6.22 -24.54
CA GLU A 246 -0.65 7.30 -24.27
C GLU A 246 0.52 7.31 -25.28
N MET A 247 0.99 6.13 -25.69
CA MET A 247 2.06 5.98 -26.68
C MET A 247 1.67 6.45 -28.08
N VAL A 248 0.38 6.44 -28.42
CA VAL A 248 -0.15 7.04 -29.66
C VAL A 248 -0.60 8.50 -29.48
N HIS A 249 -0.19 9.13 -28.36
CA HIS A 249 -0.54 10.51 -27.99
C HIS A 249 -2.04 10.77 -27.84
N LEU A 250 -2.80 9.76 -27.40
CA LEU A 250 -4.20 9.90 -27.02
C LEU A 250 -4.31 9.71 -25.51
N ALA A 251 -4.48 10.80 -24.77
CA ALA A 251 -4.72 10.71 -23.34
C ALA A 251 -6.15 10.20 -23.12
N ALA A 252 -6.30 9.12 -22.38
CA ALA A 252 -7.59 8.55 -22.05
C ALA A 252 -7.61 8.06 -20.60
N GLU A 253 -8.76 8.24 -19.96
CA GLU A 253 -9.09 7.61 -18.70
C GLU A 253 -9.85 6.32 -18.99
N VAL A 254 -9.49 5.23 -18.31
CA VAL A 254 -10.08 3.91 -18.54
C VAL A 254 -10.47 3.32 -17.19
N SER A 255 -11.74 2.97 -17.03
CA SER A 255 -12.29 2.44 -15.77
C SER A 255 -13.34 1.37 -16.04
N PHE A 256 -13.60 0.51 -15.05
CA PHE A 256 -14.71 -0.44 -15.12
C PHE A 256 -16.02 0.25 -14.75
N LEU A 257 -17.04 0.07 -15.58
CA LEU A 257 -18.41 0.53 -15.30
C LEU A 257 -19.26 -0.60 -14.73
N GLN A 258 -19.13 -1.82 -15.29
CA GLN A 258 -19.84 -3.01 -14.86
C GLN A 258 -18.87 -4.20 -14.81
N ASP A 259 -19.02 -5.07 -13.83
CA ASP A 259 -18.22 -6.29 -13.68
C ASP A 259 -19.09 -7.48 -13.32
N ARG A 260 -19.03 -8.52 -14.16
CA ARG A 260 -19.79 -9.75 -13.95
C ARG A 260 -19.41 -10.46 -12.65
N LEU A 261 -18.16 -10.31 -12.20
CA LEU A 261 -17.72 -10.87 -10.91
C LEU A 261 -18.34 -10.18 -9.69
N LYS A 262 -18.90 -8.98 -9.88
CA LYS A 262 -19.61 -8.22 -8.84
C LYS A 262 -21.13 -8.45 -8.88
N GLY A 263 -21.61 -9.29 -9.79
CA GLY A 263 -23.03 -9.61 -9.97
C GLY A 263 -23.70 -8.85 -11.12
N ASP A 264 -22.97 -8.09 -11.92
CA ASP A 264 -23.53 -7.42 -13.11
C ASP A 264 -23.77 -8.41 -14.26
N ALA A 265 -24.66 -8.06 -15.19
CA ALA A 265 -25.01 -8.92 -16.33
C ALA A 265 -23.87 -9.07 -17.35
N VAL A 266 -23.07 -8.01 -17.54
CA VAL A 266 -21.98 -7.93 -18.51
C VAL A 266 -20.77 -7.25 -17.88
N THR A 267 -19.59 -7.43 -18.49
CA THR A 267 -18.39 -6.67 -18.11
C THR A 267 -18.23 -5.49 -19.05
N GLU A 268 -18.26 -4.27 -18.53
CA GLU A 268 -18.18 -3.03 -19.30
C GLU A 268 -16.96 -2.21 -18.87
N ILE A 269 -16.12 -1.86 -19.85
CA ILE A 269 -14.95 -0.99 -19.67
C ILE A 269 -15.24 0.35 -20.34
N GLY A 270 -15.28 1.42 -19.55
CA GLY A 270 -15.41 2.79 -20.03
C GLY A 270 -14.06 3.37 -20.44
N ILE A 271 -14.04 4.07 -21.58
CA ILE A 271 -12.90 4.81 -22.12
C ILE A 271 -13.35 6.25 -22.37
N THR A 272 -12.74 7.19 -21.65
CA THR A 272 -12.99 8.62 -21.78
C THR A 272 -11.75 9.30 -22.32
N PHE A 273 -11.82 9.83 -23.54
CA PHE A 273 -10.71 10.55 -24.14
C PHE A 273 -10.58 11.95 -23.54
N LEU A 274 -9.42 12.24 -22.94
CA LEU A 274 -9.09 13.55 -22.43
C LEU A 274 -8.63 14.43 -23.59
N ARG A 275 -9.34 15.54 -23.82
CA ARG A 275 -8.91 16.54 -24.81
C ARG A 275 -7.52 17.05 -24.43
N LYS A 276 -6.60 17.07 -25.40
CA LYS A 276 -5.26 17.65 -25.21
C LYS A 276 -5.41 19.11 -24.74
N PRO A 277 -4.65 19.57 -23.73
CA PRO A 277 -4.35 20.98 -23.65
C PRO A 277 -3.56 21.33 -24.91
N GLU A 278 -4.06 22.27 -25.71
CA GLU A 278 -3.36 22.75 -26.90
C GLU A 278 -1.94 23.19 -26.51
N ASP A 279 -0.93 22.60 -27.15
CA ASP A 279 0.42 23.16 -27.13
C ASP A 279 0.34 24.56 -27.73
N ARG A 280 0.32 25.59 -26.86
CA ARG A 280 0.55 26.98 -27.23
C ARG A 280 1.89 27.04 -27.96
N LYS A 281 1.82 26.98 -29.29
CA LYS A 281 2.93 27.26 -30.20
C LYS A 281 3.47 28.63 -29.84
N HIS A 282 4.62 28.67 -29.17
CA HIS A 282 5.41 29.88 -29.07
C HIS A 282 5.83 30.22 -30.51
N ARG A 283 5.13 31.19 -31.12
CA ARG A 283 5.62 31.89 -32.30
C ARG A 283 6.99 32.46 -31.91
N ARG A 284 8.07 31.86 -32.42
CA ARG A 284 9.36 32.54 -32.51
C ARG A 284 9.14 33.72 -33.44
N ASN A 285 9.05 34.92 -32.87
CA ASN A 285 9.18 36.16 -33.62
C ASN A 285 10.54 36.12 -34.33
N LYS A 286 10.51 36.35 -35.63
CA LYS A 286 11.68 36.64 -36.45
C LYS A 286 11.66 38.15 -36.70
#